data_AF-A0A3D3FNZ4-F1
#
_entry.id   AF-A0A3D3FNZ4-F1
#
_cell.length_a   1.000
_cell.length_b   1.000
_cell.length_c   1.000
_cell.angle_alpha   90.00
_cell.angle_beta   90.00
_cell.angle_gamma   90.00
#
_symmetry.space_group_name_H-M   'P 1'
#
loop_
_entity.id
_entity.type
_entity.pdbx_description
1 polymer ?
#
loop_
_entity_poly.entity_id
_entity_poly.type
_entity_poly.pdbx_seq_one_letter_code
_entity_poly.pdbx_strand_id
1 'polypeptide(L)'
;MKQEEFIMIDRIGKRAFAAMLAFALVCAAIPGTAFAQSADAVTGASEEGEWSVALKGARTDWLGPSYYQKLKAGGKEYTEITVEKKGEKIAYGGLRLRAILAMVDGQDSAHPYAFDAALWKKGYEVTLTSADGYSATFATADLAEDALILADTENGKPLARPMVVGDAPRNLWVRDIAEIATSLAPTAVASEASSFMLEMDINGNKTSFTLAELEKDPAYMEATGSFTTSAGTKYTNPYGGVRLRAILGRFMDLSPDDSITFVATDGYEMTYPGSRVLDEADGEWLLAFRMDGDYLPKDPGFIRTIKVGPKNPNIDGHLSVKMIKRIVVKEKDFKDFKLTLSGKRTETIDRSTVQSCVSCHRREVNFERKGISATYVGFPLRLALAYADDPLYAPHRQATEVLAYDKAAARAGYKVDIVAEDGFKLTLDSRAIDADDDIILGMYKNGVGLADDEFPLALVWDKKSSAANPDLKNVKKTASIVLRF
;
A
#
# COMPACT_ATOMS: atom_id res chain seq x y z
N MET A 1 -25.43 -11.22 -51.34
CA MET A 1 -26.75 -11.80 -51.65
C MET A 1 -27.63 -11.51 -50.45
N LYS A 2 -28.33 -10.38 -50.51
CA LYS A 2 -29.75 -10.25 -50.91
C LYS A 2 -30.64 -10.65 -49.73
N GLN A 3 -31.16 -9.66 -48.99
CA GLN A 3 -32.40 -8.88 -49.26
C GLN A 3 -33.47 -9.45 -48.32
N GLU A 4 -34.37 -8.72 -47.68
CA GLU A 4 -34.79 -7.31 -47.71
C GLU A 4 -35.74 -7.13 -46.51
N GLU A 5 -35.64 -6.04 -45.75
CA GLU A 5 -36.50 -4.83 -45.82
C GLU A 5 -37.99 -5.05 -45.51
N PHE A 6 -38.53 -4.25 -44.57
CA PHE A 6 -39.33 -3.04 -44.86
C PHE A 6 -39.71 -2.41 -43.49
N ILE A 7 -39.25 -1.21 -43.09
CA ILE A 7 -39.53 0.16 -43.58
C ILE A 7 -40.92 0.69 -43.15
N MET A 8 -40.94 1.74 -42.30
CA MET A 8 -41.49 3.10 -42.54
C MET A 8 -41.67 3.86 -41.20
N ILE A 9 -40.96 4.97 -40.95
CA ILE A 9 -41.13 6.36 -41.45
C ILE A 9 -42.26 7.12 -40.72
N ASP A 10 -41.92 8.15 -39.92
CA ASP A 10 -42.11 9.59 -40.20
C ASP A 10 -41.53 10.40 -39.00
N ARG A 11 -40.57 11.33 -39.07
CA ARG A 11 -40.33 12.59 -39.80
C ARG A 11 -40.96 13.83 -39.11
N ILE A 12 -40.15 14.91 -39.07
CA ILE A 12 -40.47 16.34 -38.86
C ILE A 12 -40.53 16.78 -37.37
N GLY A 13 -39.87 17.84 -36.90
CA GLY A 13 -39.12 18.89 -37.57
C GLY A 13 -38.40 19.83 -36.59
N LYS A 14 -37.50 20.64 -37.17
CA LYS A 14 -36.76 21.74 -36.52
C LYS A 14 -37.71 22.83 -36.01
N ARG A 15 -37.41 23.41 -34.84
CA ARG A 15 -37.41 24.86 -34.59
C ARG A 15 -36.76 25.20 -33.25
N ALA A 16 -35.85 26.16 -33.29
CA ALA A 16 -35.20 26.78 -32.15
C ALA A 16 -36.19 27.62 -31.32
N PHE A 17 -36.00 27.70 -30.02
CA PHE A 17 -36.26 28.91 -29.24
C PHE A 17 -35.47 28.89 -27.93
N ALA A 18 -34.68 29.93 -27.71
CA ALA A 18 -34.02 30.22 -26.46
C ALA A 18 -35.06 30.70 -25.43
N ALA A 19 -34.97 30.24 -24.20
CA ALA A 19 -35.61 30.89 -23.05
C ALA A 19 -34.76 30.71 -21.80
N MET A 20 -34.25 31.85 -21.38
CA MET A 20 -33.57 32.18 -20.13
C MET A 20 -34.50 31.82 -18.95
N LEU A 21 -34.03 31.02 -17.98
CA LEU A 21 -34.65 30.97 -16.66
C LEU A 21 -33.56 30.90 -15.59
N ALA A 22 -33.47 32.00 -14.84
CA ALA A 22 -32.63 32.16 -13.67
C ALA A 22 -33.06 31.19 -12.56
N PHE A 23 -32.11 30.46 -11.98
CA PHE A 23 -32.29 29.81 -10.69
C PHE A 23 -31.39 30.53 -9.68
N ALA A 24 -32.04 31.26 -8.77
CA ALA A 24 -31.40 31.88 -7.62
C ALA A 24 -30.88 30.78 -6.68
N LEU A 25 -29.57 30.78 -6.46
CA LEU A 25 -28.91 29.92 -5.49
C LEU A 25 -29.09 30.55 -4.10
N VAL A 26 -29.96 29.97 -3.28
CA VAL A 26 -30.01 30.28 -1.84
C VAL A 26 -28.88 29.54 -1.15
N CYS A 27 -27.92 30.30 -0.64
CA CYS A 27 -26.80 29.84 0.18
C CYS A 27 -27.31 29.24 1.51
N ALA A 28 -27.17 27.94 1.68
CA ALA A 28 -27.18 27.29 2.99
C ALA A 28 -25.77 26.72 3.23
N ALA A 29 -25.00 27.41 4.05
CA ALA A 29 -23.67 26.99 4.47
C ALA A 29 -23.78 25.84 5.48
N ILE A 30 -23.23 24.68 5.11
CA ILE A 30 -22.80 23.63 6.04
C ILE A 30 -21.27 23.59 5.90
N PRO A 31 -20.49 23.55 7.00
CA PRO A 31 -19.04 23.55 6.92
C PRO A 31 -18.57 22.20 6.37
N GLY A 32 -18.40 22.13 5.05
CA GLY A 32 -17.68 21.06 4.39
C GLY A 32 -16.19 21.29 4.60
N THR A 33 -15.55 20.38 5.33
CA THR A 33 -14.10 20.19 5.28
C THR A 33 -13.74 19.89 3.82
N ALA A 34 -13.21 20.91 3.14
CA ALA A 34 -12.68 20.78 1.80
C ALA A 34 -11.52 19.79 1.85
N PHE A 35 -11.67 18.65 1.18
CA PHE A 35 -10.54 17.82 0.78
C PHE A 35 -9.72 18.66 -0.20
N ALA A 36 -8.58 19.16 0.27
CA ALA A 36 -7.57 19.72 -0.61
C ALA A 36 -7.04 18.55 -1.46
N GLN A 37 -7.29 18.64 -2.78
CA GLN A 37 -6.45 17.96 -3.77
C GLN A 37 -4.99 18.23 -3.42
N SER A 38 -4.15 17.19 -3.41
CA SER A 38 -2.70 17.34 -3.30
C SER A 38 -2.22 18.16 -4.50
N ALA A 39 -2.11 19.47 -4.31
CA ALA A 39 -1.32 20.30 -5.18
C ALA A 39 0.12 19.83 -5.02
N ASP A 40 0.72 19.30 -6.10
CA ASP A 40 2.17 19.35 -6.24
C ASP A 40 2.60 20.74 -5.77
N ALA A 41 3.51 20.82 -4.81
CA ALA A 41 3.84 22.06 -4.13
C ALA A 41 4.48 23.05 -5.10
N VAL A 42 3.66 23.78 -5.86
CA VAL A 42 4.05 24.93 -6.66
C VAL A 42 4.43 26.03 -5.67
N THR A 43 5.72 26.24 -5.47
CA THR A 43 6.19 27.38 -4.68
C THR A 43 5.92 28.68 -5.44
N GLY A 44 5.85 29.81 -4.73
CA GLY A 44 5.42 31.12 -5.24
C GLY A 44 6.31 31.81 -6.29
N ALA A 45 6.83 31.06 -7.26
CA ALA A 45 7.43 31.55 -8.51
C ALA A 45 6.32 31.83 -9.54
N SER A 46 5.61 32.93 -9.31
CA SER A 46 4.36 33.34 -9.95
C SER A 46 4.47 33.94 -11.37
N GLU A 47 3.33 33.86 -12.08
CA GLU A 47 2.84 34.65 -13.25
C GLU A 47 3.37 34.34 -14.67
N GLU A 48 2.42 34.32 -15.65
CA GLU A 48 2.67 34.19 -17.09
C GLU A 48 3.65 35.27 -17.57
N GLY A 49 4.78 34.83 -18.14
CA GLY A 49 5.72 35.67 -18.88
C GLY A 49 5.98 35.08 -20.27
N GLU A 50 6.83 35.73 -21.07
CA GLU A 50 7.08 35.35 -22.47
C GLU A 50 7.67 33.93 -22.65
N TRP A 51 8.33 33.39 -21.62
CA TRP A 51 8.77 32.00 -21.58
C TRP A 51 8.65 31.40 -20.18
N SER A 52 8.52 30.08 -20.11
CA SER A 52 8.59 29.28 -18.89
C SER A 52 9.35 27.99 -19.18
N VAL A 53 10.14 27.53 -18.20
CA VAL A 53 10.86 26.26 -18.25
C VAL A 53 10.30 25.32 -17.18
N ALA A 54 9.78 24.17 -17.58
CA ALA A 54 9.36 23.11 -16.67
C ALA A 54 10.59 22.48 -16.02
N LEU A 55 10.58 22.31 -14.70
CA LEU A 55 11.61 21.62 -13.96
C LEU A 55 11.02 20.34 -13.36
N LYS A 56 11.64 19.20 -13.63
CA LYS A 56 11.22 17.89 -13.10
C LYS A 56 12.41 17.20 -12.45
N GLY A 57 12.25 16.75 -11.23
CA GLY A 57 13.23 15.96 -10.50
C GLY A 57 12.60 15.43 -9.22
N ALA A 58 13.32 15.43 -8.10
CA ALA A 58 12.79 15.05 -6.79
C ALA A 58 11.48 15.79 -6.43
N ARG A 59 11.22 16.93 -7.08
CA ARG A 59 9.94 17.64 -7.15
C ARG A 59 9.72 18.23 -8.54
N THR A 60 8.53 18.75 -8.78
CA THR A 60 8.20 19.55 -9.95
C THR A 60 8.16 21.04 -9.59
N ASP A 61 8.70 21.89 -10.46
CA ASP A 61 8.65 23.35 -10.32
C ASP A 61 8.68 24.01 -11.72
N TRP A 62 8.57 25.34 -11.77
CA TRP A 62 8.66 26.12 -13.01
C TRP A 62 9.61 27.30 -12.82
N LEU A 63 10.47 27.52 -13.82
CA LEU A 63 11.33 28.69 -13.87
C LEU A 63 10.73 29.69 -14.87
N GLY A 64 10.14 30.75 -14.34
CA GLY A 64 9.68 31.91 -15.10
C GLY A 64 10.69 33.06 -15.14
N PRO A 65 10.47 34.08 -15.99
CA PRO A 65 11.41 35.17 -16.19
C PRO A 65 11.60 36.02 -14.92
N SER A 66 10.54 36.24 -14.16
CA SER A 66 10.56 37.02 -12.91
C SER A 66 11.52 36.42 -11.88
N TYR A 67 11.47 35.10 -11.71
CA TYR A 67 12.31 34.38 -10.77
C TYR A 67 13.74 34.23 -11.28
N TYR A 68 13.93 34.01 -12.58
CA TYR A 68 15.25 34.07 -13.21
C TYR A 68 15.95 35.42 -12.96
N GLN A 69 15.24 36.54 -13.12
CA GLN A 69 15.79 37.87 -12.87
C GLN A 69 16.15 38.09 -11.39
N LYS A 70 15.39 37.51 -10.45
CA LYS A 70 15.76 37.54 -9.02
C LYS A 70 17.08 36.82 -8.77
N LEU A 71 17.26 35.62 -9.32
CA LEU A 71 18.51 34.87 -9.20
C LEU A 71 19.69 35.61 -9.86
N LYS A 72 19.44 36.22 -11.03
CA LYS A 72 20.43 37.05 -11.73
C LYS A 72 20.84 38.28 -10.92
N ALA A 73 19.88 38.99 -10.33
CA ALA A 73 20.15 40.16 -9.48
C ALA A 73 20.94 39.81 -8.21
N GLY A 74 20.79 38.58 -7.70
CA GLY A 74 21.62 38.06 -6.61
C GLY A 74 23.10 37.89 -6.98
N GLY A 75 23.44 37.85 -8.27
CA GLY A 75 24.81 37.89 -8.81
C GLY A 75 25.68 36.65 -8.58
N LYS A 76 25.40 35.85 -7.55
CA LYS A 76 26.25 34.70 -7.14
C LYS A 76 26.36 33.60 -8.20
N GLU A 77 25.25 33.30 -8.88
CA GLU A 77 25.17 32.17 -9.83
C GLU A 77 25.10 32.63 -11.30
N TYR A 78 25.07 33.94 -11.56
CA TYR A 78 25.09 34.47 -12.93
C TYR A 78 26.54 34.63 -13.40
N THR A 79 26.86 34.11 -14.58
CA THR A 79 28.20 34.14 -15.16
C THR A 79 28.13 34.36 -16.66
N GLU A 80 29.25 34.80 -17.24
CA GLU A 80 29.45 34.82 -18.69
C GLU A 80 30.42 33.70 -19.08
N ILE A 81 30.12 33.01 -20.18
CA ILE A 81 31.03 32.03 -20.79
C ILE A 81 31.22 32.37 -22.26
N THR A 82 32.44 32.20 -22.77
CA THR A 82 32.75 32.39 -24.18
C THR A 82 33.00 31.04 -24.82
N VAL A 83 32.28 30.76 -25.92
CA VAL A 83 32.43 29.52 -26.68
C VAL A 83 32.76 29.83 -28.14
N GLU A 84 33.51 28.93 -28.77
CA GLU A 84 33.79 29.05 -30.20
C GLU A 84 32.73 28.33 -31.03
N LYS A 85 32.10 29.06 -31.96
CA LYS A 85 31.08 28.54 -32.88
C LYS A 85 31.44 28.97 -34.29
N LYS A 86 31.75 27.98 -35.15
CA LYS A 86 32.13 28.21 -36.56
C LYS A 86 33.28 29.22 -36.76
N GLY A 87 34.27 29.23 -35.86
CA GLY A 87 35.42 30.15 -35.91
C GLY A 87 35.18 31.53 -35.28
N GLU A 88 33.97 31.80 -34.77
CA GLU A 88 33.65 33.03 -34.04
C GLU A 88 33.54 32.78 -32.54
N LYS A 89 34.05 33.71 -31.74
CA LYS A 89 33.86 33.71 -30.29
C LYS A 89 32.51 34.36 -29.97
N ILE A 90 31.64 33.60 -29.31
CA ILE A 90 30.32 34.07 -28.88
C ILE A 90 30.28 34.05 -27.36
N ALA A 91 29.92 35.18 -26.75
CA ALA A 91 29.72 35.30 -25.31
C ALA A 91 28.26 35.02 -24.95
N TYR A 92 28.03 34.17 -23.96
CA TYR A 92 26.70 33.90 -23.40
C TYR A 92 26.69 34.24 -21.91
N GLY A 93 25.74 35.07 -21.49
CA GLY A 93 25.48 35.36 -20.08
C GLY A 93 24.29 34.55 -19.58
N GLY A 94 24.40 33.95 -18.39
CA GLY A 94 23.34 33.12 -17.83
C GLY A 94 23.58 32.63 -16.40
N LEU A 95 22.55 32.05 -15.81
CA LEU A 95 22.65 31.34 -14.53
C LEU A 95 23.31 29.98 -14.72
N ARG A 96 24.20 29.59 -13.81
CA ARG A 96 24.78 28.23 -13.78
C ARG A 96 23.66 27.19 -13.70
N LEU A 97 23.75 26.14 -14.51
CA LEU A 97 22.71 25.11 -14.59
C LEU A 97 22.48 24.43 -13.23
N ARG A 98 23.53 24.22 -12.44
CA ARG A 98 23.43 23.69 -11.07
C ARG A 98 22.50 24.50 -10.16
N ALA A 99 22.43 25.82 -10.35
CA ALA A 99 21.57 26.68 -9.53
C ALA A 99 20.09 26.53 -9.89
N ILE A 100 19.81 26.12 -11.14
CA ILE A 100 18.47 25.75 -11.59
C ILE A 100 18.13 24.34 -11.12
N LEU A 101 19.07 23.41 -11.22
CA LEU A 101 18.89 22.02 -10.76
C LEU A 101 18.69 21.95 -9.25
N ALA A 102 19.28 22.85 -8.46
CA ALA A 102 19.03 22.98 -7.01
C ALA A 102 17.53 23.04 -6.67
N MET A 103 16.70 23.60 -7.56
CA MET A 103 15.25 23.67 -7.36
C MET A 103 14.57 22.29 -7.36
N VAL A 104 15.20 21.27 -7.96
CA VAL A 104 14.60 19.95 -8.20
C VAL A 104 15.49 18.75 -7.89
N ASP A 105 16.72 18.95 -7.42
CA ASP A 105 17.66 17.86 -7.08
C ASP A 105 17.73 17.56 -5.57
N GLY A 106 17.45 18.54 -4.71
CA GLY A 106 17.60 18.44 -3.26
C GLY A 106 16.32 18.10 -2.48
N GLN A 107 16.46 17.91 -1.17
CA GLN A 107 15.37 17.61 -0.22
C GLN A 107 14.77 18.86 0.46
N ASP A 108 15.30 20.06 0.19
CA ASP A 108 14.89 21.30 0.85
C ASP A 108 13.42 21.62 0.60
N SER A 109 12.58 21.77 1.62
CA SER A 109 11.14 21.98 1.41
C SER A 109 10.74 23.42 1.04
N ALA A 110 11.68 24.37 1.04
CA ALA A 110 11.43 25.78 0.72
C ALA A 110 12.70 26.52 0.26
N HIS A 111 12.52 27.64 -0.43
CA HIS A 111 13.60 28.52 -0.88
C HIS A 111 14.38 29.17 0.29
N PRO A 112 15.72 29.43 0.18
CA PRO A 112 16.59 29.13 -0.96
C PRO A 112 16.95 27.65 -1.07
N TYR A 113 16.86 27.11 -2.28
CA TYR A 113 17.24 25.73 -2.56
C TYR A 113 18.77 25.60 -2.60
N ALA A 114 19.30 24.57 -1.94
CA ALA A 114 20.72 24.23 -1.94
C ALA A 114 21.02 23.17 -3.00
N PHE A 115 22.05 23.41 -3.80
CA PHE A 115 22.56 22.43 -4.76
C PHE A 115 23.18 21.23 -4.02
N ASP A 116 22.74 20.01 -4.35
CA ASP A 116 23.27 18.78 -3.76
C ASP A 116 24.49 18.26 -4.54
N ALA A 117 25.68 18.77 -4.18
CA ALA A 117 26.95 18.36 -4.78
C ALA A 117 27.28 16.87 -4.55
N ALA A 118 26.79 16.27 -3.46
CA ALA A 118 27.00 14.85 -3.20
C ALA A 118 26.18 14.00 -4.17
N LEU A 119 24.93 14.41 -4.44
CA LEU A 119 24.06 13.76 -5.41
C LEU A 119 24.55 13.95 -6.85
N TRP A 120 25.03 15.15 -7.21
CA TRP A 120 25.69 15.38 -8.50
C TRP A 120 26.83 14.40 -8.74
N LYS A 121 27.71 14.24 -7.74
CA LYS A 121 28.87 13.33 -7.78
C LYS A 121 28.47 11.86 -7.76
N LYS A 122 27.35 11.51 -7.10
CA LYS A 122 26.78 10.15 -7.15
C LYS A 122 26.32 9.78 -8.57
N GLY A 123 25.89 10.77 -9.34
CA GLY A 123 25.45 10.60 -10.72
C GLY A 123 23.92 10.47 -10.82
N TYR A 124 23.32 11.28 -11.68
CA TYR A 124 21.95 11.12 -12.19
C TYR A 124 21.86 11.65 -13.62
N GLU A 125 20.81 11.29 -14.35
CA GLU A 125 20.62 11.79 -15.71
C GLU A 125 19.90 13.14 -15.69
N VAL A 126 20.30 14.05 -16.57
CA VAL A 126 19.62 15.32 -16.85
C VAL A 126 19.26 15.35 -18.32
N THR A 127 17.97 15.51 -18.62
CA THR A 127 17.42 15.68 -19.96
C THR A 127 16.99 17.12 -20.17
N LEU A 128 17.52 17.72 -21.23
CA LEU A 128 17.22 19.07 -21.70
C LEU A 128 16.30 18.96 -22.91
N THR A 129 15.15 19.62 -22.87
CA THR A 129 14.15 19.55 -23.95
C THR A 129 13.82 20.96 -24.46
N SER A 130 13.98 21.15 -25.76
CA SER A 130 13.59 22.36 -26.51
C SER A 130 12.08 22.36 -26.81
N ALA A 131 11.50 23.54 -27.02
CA ALA A 131 10.10 23.65 -27.45
C ALA A 131 9.80 23.06 -28.85
N ASP A 132 10.81 22.87 -29.68
CA ASP A 132 10.66 22.16 -30.97
C ASP A 132 10.66 20.63 -30.83
N GLY A 133 10.83 20.12 -29.61
CA GLY A 133 10.87 18.69 -29.30
C GLY A 133 12.25 18.05 -29.36
N TYR A 134 13.31 18.80 -29.71
CA TYR A 134 14.67 18.29 -29.58
C TYR A 134 15.03 18.05 -28.11
N SER A 135 15.60 16.88 -27.81
CA SER A 135 16.04 16.51 -26.47
C SER A 135 17.49 16.02 -26.46
N ALA A 136 18.24 16.38 -25.43
CA ALA A 136 19.57 15.86 -25.17
C ALA A 136 19.74 15.49 -23.69
N THR A 137 20.34 14.33 -23.42
CA THR A 137 20.54 13.81 -22.06
C THR A 137 22.03 13.69 -21.75
N PHE A 138 22.40 13.96 -20.50
CA PHE A 138 23.74 13.72 -19.96
C PHE A 138 23.69 13.20 -18.53
N ALA A 139 24.68 12.37 -18.16
CA ALA A 139 24.91 11.98 -16.77
C ALA A 139 25.68 13.09 -16.05
N THR A 140 25.27 13.48 -14.84
CA THR A 140 25.97 14.51 -14.06
C THR A 140 27.41 14.11 -13.71
N ALA A 141 27.71 12.82 -13.63
CA ALA A 141 29.06 12.32 -13.37
C ALA A 141 30.06 12.62 -14.50
N ASP A 142 29.57 12.91 -15.72
CA ASP A 142 30.39 13.14 -16.91
C ASP A 142 30.76 14.62 -17.12
N LEU A 143 30.16 15.53 -16.34
CA LEU A 143 30.37 16.97 -16.46
C LEU A 143 30.76 17.62 -15.14
N ALA A 144 31.57 18.68 -15.22
CA ALA A 144 31.81 19.56 -14.08
C ALA A 144 30.51 20.30 -13.70
N GLU A 145 30.33 20.57 -12.40
CA GLU A 145 29.13 21.25 -11.87
C GLU A 145 28.89 22.65 -12.46
N ASP A 146 29.94 23.29 -12.98
CA ASP A 146 29.92 24.62 -13.60
C ASP A 146 30.08 24.60 -15.13
N ALA A 147 30.04 23.42 -15.77
CA ALA A 147 30.23 23.27 -17.21
C ALA A 147 29.14 23.94 -18.05
N LEU A 148 27.90 24.05 -17.53
CA LEU A 148 26.74 24.52 -18.28
C LEU A 148 26.06 25.71 -17.59
N ILE A 149 25.53 26.61 -18.39
CA ILE A 149 24.63 27.70 -17.98
C ILE A 149 23.30 27.61 -18.72
N LEU A 150 22.24 28.14 -18.10
CA LEU A 150 21.00 28.51 -18.76
C LEU A 150 21.09 29.98 -19.16
N ALA A 151 21.54 30.24 -20.38
CA ALA A 151 21.80 31.56 -20.92
C ALA A 151 20.51 32.33 -21.23
N ASP A 152 20.46 33.59 -20.82
CA ASP A 152 19.43 34.58 -21.20
C ASP A 152 19.95 35.63 -22.19
N THR A 153 21.25 35.63 -22.49
CA THR A 153 21.88 36.59 -23.42
C THR A 153 22.89 35.94 -24.36
N GLU A 154 23.00 36.47 -25.58
CA GLU A 154 24.02 36.14 -26.59
C GLU A 154 24.67 37.43 -27.08
N ASN A 155 26.00 37.57 -26.93
CA ASN A 155 26.78 38.78 -27.21
C ASN A 155 26.16 40.05 -26.59
N GLY A 156 25.72 39.95 -25.33
CA GLY A 156 25.08 41.03 -24.57
C GLY A 156 23.64 41.36 -25.00
N LYS A 157 23.08 40.67 -26.00
CA LYS A 157 21.69 40.86 -26.42
C LYS A 157 20.77 39.83 -25.76
N PRO A 158 19.56 40.21 -25.31
CA PRO A 158 18.59 39.27 -24.76
C PRO A 158 18.18 38.19 -25.76
N LEU A 159 18.04 36.96 -25.28
CA LEU A 159 17.42 35.86 -26.01
C LEU A 159 15.90 35.89 -25.80
N ALA A 160 15.13 35.50 -26.83
CA ALA A 160 13.67 35.40 -26.71
C ALA A 160 13.25 34.28 -25.73
N ARG A 161 14.00 33.17 -25.72
CA ARG A 161 13.87 32.08 -24.77
C ARG A 161 15.27 31.62 -24.35
N PRO A 162 15.44 31.13 -23.12
CA PRO A 162 16.74 30.74 -22.64
C PRO A 162 17.26 29.50 -23.37
N MET A 163 18.58 29.34 -23.40
CA MET A 163 19.24 28.15 -23.96
C MET A 163 20.27 27.58 -23.00
N VAL A 164 20.48 26.26 -23.03
CA VAL A 164 21.61 25.66 -22.32
C VAL A 164 22.84 25.69 -23.22
N VAL A 165 23.98 26.09 -22.64
CA VAL A 165 25.26 26.21 -23.35
C VAL A 165 26.43 26.13 -22.37
N GLY A 166 27.58 25.66 -22.83
CA GLY A 166 28.84 25.83 -22.11
C GLY A 166 29.94 24.86 -22.52
N ASP A 167 30.84 24.58 -21.58
CA ASP A 167 31.99 23.68 -21.75
C ASP A 167 31.53 22.22 -21.72
N ALA A 168 30.77 21.85 -22.74
CA ALA A 168 30.16 20.54 -22.89
C ALA A 168 30.01 20.20 -24.38
N PRO A 169 29.82 18.91 -24.73
CA PRO A 169 29.53 18.49 -26.10
C PRO A 169 28.39 19.31 -26.74
N ARG A 170 28.56 19.70 -28.01
CA ARG A 170 27.63 20.62 -28.71
C ARG A 170 26.20 20.12 -28.82
N ASN A 171 25.94 18.81 -28.71
CA ASN A 171 24.59 18.27 -28.65
C ASN A 171 23.84 18.66 -27.37
N LEU A 172 24.56 19.03 -26.30
CA LEU A 172 23.95 19.55 -25.07
C LEU A 172 23.63 21.06 -25.15
N TRP A 173 23.94 21.71 -26.27
CA TRP A 173 23.62 23.12 -26.49
C TRP A 173 22.19 23.26 -27.02
N VAL A 174 21.23 23.14 -26.13
CA VAL A 174 19.80 23.09 -26.45
C VAL A 174 19.20 24.49 -26.43
N ARG A 175 18.71 24.94 -27.59
CA ARG A 175 18.02 26.24 -27.75
C ARG A 175 16.58 26.15 -27.26
N ASP A 176 15.98 27.31 -27.01
CA ASP A 176 14.55 27.44 -26.72
C ASP A 176 14.05 26.44 -25.67
N ILE A 177 14.78 26.36 -24.55
CA ILE A 177 14.52 25.39 -23.48
C ILE A 177 13.06 25.52 -23.02
N ALA A 178 12.39 24.37 -22.99
CA ALA A 178 11.03 24.23 -22.51
C ALA A 178 10.97 23.37 -21.23
N GLU A 179 11.86 22.38 -21.11
CA GLU A 179 11.90 21.50 -19.93
C GLU A 179 13.34 21.09 -19.59
N ILE A 180 13.62 20.99 -18.29
CA ILE A 180 14.80 20.36 -17.72
C ILE A 180 14.30 19.28 -16.75
N ALA A 181 14.55 18.02 -17.08
CA ALA A 181 14.12 16.87 -16.29
C ALA A 181 15.34 16.10 -15.75
N THR A 182 15.26 15.60 -14.52
CA THR A 182 16.27 14.71 -13.94
C THR A 182 15.69 13.32 -13.73
N SER A 183 16.54 12.30 -13.68
CA SER A 183 16.12 10.94 -13.32
C SER A 183 15.76 10.78 -11.83
N LEU A 184 15.67 11.89 -11.08
CA LEU A 184 15.31 11.92 -9.66
C LEU A 184 13.79 12.06 -9.44
N ALA A 185 13.00 12.13 -10.51
CA ALA A 185 11.54 12.13 -10.44
C ALA A 185 11.03 10.99 -9.54
N PRO A 186 10.17 11.28 -8.54
CA PRO A 186 9.51 10.24 -7.78
C PRO A 186 8.85 9.26 -8.74
N THR A 187 9.09 7.97 -8.55
CA THR A 187 8.37 6.96 -9.32
C THR A 187 6.86 7.12 -9.07
N ALA A 188 6.02 6.65 -10.00
CA ALA A 188 4.57 6.66 -9.79
C ALA A 188 4.17 6.02 -8.45
N VAL A 189 4.90 4.97 -8.05
CA VAL A 189 4.77 4.31 -6.75
C VAL A 189 5.10 5.25 -5.60
N ALA A 190 6.22 5.99 -5.65
CA ALA A 190 6.59 6.96 -4.62
C ALA A 190 5.57 8.10 -4.50
N SER A 191 5.00 8.55 -5.62
CA SER A 191 3.92 9.55 -5.63
C SER A 191 2.67 9.03 -4.93
N GLU A 192 2.19 7.83 -5.25
CA GLU A 192 1.02 7.26 -4.57
C GLU A 192 1.29 7.02 -3.07
N ALA A 193 2.50 6.57 -2.74
CA ALA A 193 2.96 6.31 -1.37
C ALA A 193 2.98 7.58 -0.50
N SER A 194 3.22 8.75 -1.10
CA SER A 194 3.29 10.03 -0.37
C SER A 194 1.98 10.43 0.32
N SER A 195 0.85 9.91 -0.17
CA SER A 195 -0.49 10.15 0.40
C SER A 195 -0.89 9.15 1.51
N PHE A 196 -0.11 8.09 1.69
CA PHE A 196 -0.42 7.02 2.63
C PHE A 196 -0.05 7.41 4.07
N MET A 197 -0.95 7.11 5.00
CA MET A 197 -0.70 7.23 6.44
C MET A 197 -0.96 5.90 7.14
N LEU A 198 0.02 5.45 7.93
CA LEU A 198 -0.15 4.36 8.88
C LEU A 198 -0.86 4.88 10.12
N GLU A 199 -2.00 4.32 10.46
CA GLU A 199 -2.72 4.61 11.70
C GLU A 199 -2.23 3.67 12.83
N MET A 200 -2.02 4.20 14.03
CA MET A 200 -1.75 3.40 15.22
C MET A 200 -2.73 3.77 16.32
N ASP A 201 -3.35 2.76 16.94
CA ASP A 201 -4.23 2.88 18.10
C ASP A 201 -3.64 2.02 19.22
N ILE A 202 -2.92 2.65 20.15
CA ILE A 202 -2.21 1.98 21.25
C ILE A 202 -3.01 2.23 22.52
N ASN A 203 -3.76 1.23 22.98
CA ASN A 203 -4.63 1.32 24.15
C ASN A 203 -5.61 2.52 24.10
N GLY A 204 -6.13 2.87 22.91
CA GLY A 204 -7.02 4.00 22.69
C GLY A 204 -6.31 5.30 22.30
N ASN A 205 -4.99 5.37 22.43
CA ASN A 205 -4.19 6.52 22.00
C ASN A 205 -3.90 6.41 20.51
N LYS A 206 -4.47 7.33 19.74
CA LYS A 206 -4.37 7.33 18.26
C LYS A 206 -3.27 8.27 17.78
N THR A 207 -2.45 7.78 16.87
CA THR A 207 -1.44 8.54 16.13
C THR A 207 -1.39 8.07 14.67
N SER A 208 -0.77 8.86 13.80
CA SER A 208 -0.56 8.48 12.41
C SER A 208 0.83 8.89 11.94
N PHE A 209 1.39 8.12 11.00
CA PHE A 209 2.69 8.40 10.40
C PHE A 209 2.61 8.32 8.87
N THR A 210 3.21 9.28 8.19
CA THR A 210 3.54 9.16 6.77
C THR A 210 4.73 8.21 6.58
N LEU A 211 4.88 7.63 5.38
CA LEU A 211 6.06 6.78 5.11
C LEU A 211 7.37 7.57 5.17
N ALA A 212 7.35 8.85 4.79
CA ALA A 212 8.52 9.73 4.87
C ALA A 212 8.97 9.99 6.31
N GLU A 213 8.03 10.10 7.26
CA GLU A 213 8.35 10.18 8.70
C GLU A 213 8.94 8.88 9.21
N LEU A 214 8.34 7.73 8.83
CA LEU A 214 8.86 6.41 9.20
C LEU A 214 10.25 6.14 8.59
N GLU A 215 10.55 6.66 7.42
CA GLU A 215 11.86 6.49 6.78
C GLU A 215 12.97 7.31 7.47
N LYS A 216 12.64 8.47 8.03
CA LYS A 216 13.58 9.30 8.81
C LYS A 216 13.72 8.84 10.27
N ASP A 217 12.98 7.81 10.65
CA ASP A 217 12.90 7.32 12.00
C ASP A 217 14.23 6.66 12.44
N PRO A 218 14.73 6.90 13.67
CA PRO A 218 15.96 6.24 14.17
C PRO A 218 15.87 4.70 14.23
N ALA A 219 14.67 4.14 14.20
CA ALA A 219 14.43 2.71 14.13
C ALA A 219 14.30 2.17 12.69
N TYR A 220 14.43 3.02 11.68
CA TYR A 220 14.55 2.59 10.28
C TYR A 220 15.78 1.70 10.10
N MET A 221 15.62 0.62 9.33
CA MET A 221 16.72 -0.24 8.93
C MET A 221 16.38 -0.99 7.63
N GLU A 222 17.42 -1.53 7.02
CA GLU A 222 17.31 -2.41 5.86
C GLU A 222 17.96 -3.76 6.14
N ALA A 223 17.26 -4.85 5.85
CA ALA A 223 17.77 -6.21 5.99
C ALA A 223 16.97 -7.22 5.16
N THR A 224 17.55 -8.39 4.92
CA THR A 224 16.91 -9.47 4.19
C THR A 224 15.98 -10.27 5.08
N GLY A 225 14.82 -10.63 4.54
CA GLY A 225 13.87 -11.55 5.16
C GLY A 225 13.16 -12.41 4.12
N SER A 226 12.49 -13.45 4.59
CA SER A 226 11.73 -14.36 3.74
C SER A 226 10.37 -14.68 4.34
N PHE A 227 9.42 -15.02 3.46
CA PHE A 227 8.18 -15.69 3.88
C PHE A 227 7.78 -16.76 2.86
N THR A 228 7.11 -17.81 3.32
CA THR A 228 6.56 -18.87 2.48
C THR A 228 5.04 -18.79 2.49
N THR A 229 4.42 -18.62 1.33
CA THR A 229 2.94 -18.65 1.22
C THR A 229 2.41 -20.05 1.53
N SER A 230 1.14 -20.16 1.87
CA SER A 230 0.46 -21.44 2.05
C SER A 230 0.50 -22.32 0.78
N ALA A 231 0.60 -21.72 -0.41
CA ALA A 231 0.83 -22.44 -1.67
C ALA A 231 2.23 -23.08 -1.76
N GLY A 232 3.16 -22.71 -0.88
CA GLY A 232 4.54 -23.19 -0.84
C GLY A 232 5.55 -22.30 -1.56
N THR A 233 5.14 -21.14 -2.07
CA THR A 233 6.05 -20.21 -2.76
C THR A 233 6.82 -19.39 -1.73
N LYS A 234 8.15 -19.48 -1.76
CA LYS A 234 9.05 -18.67 -0.92
C LYS A 234 9.41 -17.37 -1.63
N TYR A 235 9.27 -16.26 -0.94
CA TYR A 235 9.75 -14.94 -1.36
C TYR A 235 10.90 -14.52 -0.46
N THR A 236 11.97 -13.98 -1.03
CA THR A 236 13.14 -13.49 -0.31
C THR A 236 13.60 -12.20 -0.96
N ASN A 237 13.58 -11.11 -0.20
CA ASN A 237 14.00 -9.80 -0.70
C ASN A 237 14.74 -9.03 0.42
N PRO A 238 15.60 -8.07 0.09
CA PRO A 238 15.93 -6.97 0.98
C PRO A 238 14.69 -6.11 1.23
N TYR A 239 14.45 -5.78 2.50
CA TYR A 239 13.34 -4.93 2.93
C TYR A 239 13.88 -3.72 3.68
N GLY A 240 13.23 -2.57 3.50
CA GLY A 240 13.46 -1.35 4.29
C GLY A 240 12.20 -0.96 5.05
N GLY A 241 12.37 -0.59 6.32
CA GLY A 241 11.24 -0.22 7.17
C GLY A 241 11.63 0.08 8.60
N VAL A 242 10.63 0.38 9.42
CA VAL A 242 10.83 0.64 10.86
C VAL A 242 10.70 -0.63 11.68
N ARG A 243 11.56 -0.80 12.68
CA ARG A 243 11.47 -1.89 13.64
C ARG A 243 10.19 -1.78 14.46
N LEU A 244 9.34 -2.81 14.37
CA LEU A 244 8.03 -2.86 15.00
C LEU A 244 8.13 -2.71 16.52
N ARG A 245 9.06 -3.43 17.17
CA ARG A 245 9.26 -3.33 18.62
C ARG A 245 9.68 -1.91 19.03
N ALA A 246 10.60 -1.30 18.28
CA ALA A 246 11.13 0.02 18.61
C ALA A 246 10.08 1.13 18.46
N ILE A 247 9.23 1.08 17.42
CA ILE A 247 8.16 2.08 17.26
C ILE A 247 7.05 1.90 18.32
N LEU A 248 6.68 0.65 18.66
CA LEU A 248 5.73 0.37 19.75
C LEU A 248 6.28 0.81 21.11
N GLY A 249 7.58 0.59 21.35
CA GLY A 249 8.29 0.95 22.58
C GLY A 249 8.28 2.44 22.94
N ARG A 250 7.83 3.31 22.03
CA ARG A 250 7.64 4.75 22.30
C ARG A 250 6.34 5.07 23.02
N PHE A 251 5.37 4.16 22.92
CA PHE A 251 4.03 4.35 23.45
C PHE A 251 3.76 3.46 24.64
N MET A 252 4.40 2.29 24.71
CA MET A 252 4.21 1.33 25.78
C MET A 252 5.40 0.39 25.93
N ASP A 253 5.56 -0.17 27.13
CA ASP A 253 6.43 -1.31 27.37
C ASP A 253 5.72 -2.59 26.96
N LEU A 254 6.09 -3.12 25.78
CA LEU A 254 5.44 -4.31 25.23
C LEU A 254 5.66 -5.54 26.11
N SER A 255 4.56 -6.20 26.48
CA SER A 255 4.54 -7.43 27.27
C SER A 255 4.25 -8.66 26.40
N PRO A 256 4.64 -9.89 26.84
CA PRO A 256 4.38 -11.12 26.10
C PRO A 256 2.91 -11.37 25.73
N ASP A 257 1.98 -10.88 26.56
CA ASP A 257 0.54 -11.16 26.48
C ASP A 257 -0.26 -10.02 25.82
N ASP A 258 0.41 -8.97 25.35
CA ASP A 258 -0.23 -7.90 24.59
C ASP A 258 -0.64 -8.40 23.21
N SER A 259 -1.72 -7.84 22.68
CA SER A 259 -2.18 -8.13 21.32
C SER A 259 -1.78 -7.01 20.36
N ILE A 260 -1.17 -7.36 19.23
CA ILE A 260 -0.80 -6.43 18.16
C ILE A 260 -1.56 -6.84 16.90
N THR A 261 -2.65 -6.14 16.62
CA THR A 261 -3.53 -6.44 15.48
C THR A 261 -3.21 -5.53 14.30
N PHE A 262 -2.83 -6.14 13.18
CA PHE A 262 -2.64 -5.48 11.90
C PHE A 262 -3.95 -5.56 11.11
N VAL A 263 -4.46 -4.39 10.72
CA VAL A 263 -5.68 -4.24 9.92
C VAL A 263 -5.29 -3.72 8.54
N ALA A 264 -5.54 -4.54 7.52
CA ALA A 264 -5.26 -4.21 6.14
C ALA A 264 -6.39 -3.41 5.48
N THR A 265 -6.09 -2.73 4.38
CA THR A 265 -7.07 -1.96 3.59
C THR A 265 -8.19 -2.82 3.00
N ASP A 266 -7.92 -4.11 2.75
CA ASP A 266 -8.88 -5.09 2.21
C ASP A 266 -9.74 -5.76 3.32
N GLY A 267 -9.56 -5.35 4.58
CA GLY A 267 -10.26 -5.92 5.73
C GLY A 267 -9.63 -7.19 6.29
N TYR A 268 -8.48 -7.63 5.76
CA TYR A 268 -7.70 -8.70 6.37
C TYR A 268 -7.16 -8.26 7.74
N GLU A 269 -7.32 -9.12 8.75
CA GLU A 269 -6.79 -8.90 10.09
C GLU A 269 -5.90 -10.06 10.54
N MET A 270 -4.83 -9.72 11.25
CA MET A 270 -3.96 -10.68 11.91
C MET A 270 -3.44 -10.10 13.21
N THR A 271 -3.42 -10.90 14.28
CA THR A 271 -2.97 -10.47 15.61
C THR A 271 -1.76 -11.27 16.04
N TYR A 272 -0.68 -10.59 16.40
CA TYR A 272 0.47 -11.20 17.07
C TYR A 272 0.36 -11.07 18.58
N PRO A 273 0.82 -12.07 19.34
CA PRO A 273 1.15 -11.84 20.74
C PRO A 273 2.41 -10.98 20.82
N GLY A 274 2.53 -10.19 21.89
CA GLY A 274 3.75 -9.41 22.14
C GLY A 274 4.98 -10.30 22.26
N SER A 275 4.85 -11.53 22.76
CA SER A 275 5.93 -12.52 22.81
C SER A 275 6.57 -12.77 21.45
N ARG A 276 5.79 -12.75 20.37
CA ARG A 276 6.30 -12.93 19.00
C ARG A 276 7.10 -11.73 18.52
N VAL A 277 6.68 -10.52 18.89
CA VAL A 277 7.38 -9.28 18.53
C VAL A 277 8.65 -9.12 19.36
N LEU A 278 8.63 -9.57 20.61
CA LEU A 278 9.77 -9.57 21.54
C LEU A 278 10.82 -10.65 21.20
N ASP A 279 10.42 -11.73 20.54
CA ASP A 279 11.34 -12.79 20.10
C ASP A 279 12.19 -12.34 18.91
N GLU A 280 13.41 -11.92 19.22
CA GLU A 280 14.42 -11.49 18.25
C GLU A 280 15.49 -12.57 17.97
N ALA A 281 15.25 -13.82 18.35
CA ALA A 281 16.27 -14.87 18.31
C ALA A 281 16.81 -15.16 16.89
N ASP A 282 15.97 -15.01 15.87
CA ASP A 282 16.31 -15.22 14.45
C ASP A 282 16.19 -13.96 13.58
N GLY A 283 15.84 -12.83 14.17
CA GLY A 283 15.70 -11.55 13.47
C GLY A 283 14.69 -10.62 14.14
N GLU A 284 14.56 -9.41 13.62
CA GLU A 284 13.66 -8.39 14.11
C GLU A 284 12.43 -8.27 13.21
N TRP A 285 11.28 -7.90 13.77
CA TRP A 285 10.09 -7.59 12.99
C TRP A 285 10.17 -6.16 12.43
N LEU A 286 9.97 -6.03 11.12
CA LEU A 286 9.81 -4.75 10.44
C LEU A 286 8.37 -4.52 10.02
N LEU A 287 7.96 -3.24 10.10
CA LEU A 287 6.95 -2.66 9.23
C LEU A 287 7.68 -2.20 7.97
N ALA A 288 7.80 -3.11 7.00
CA ALA A 288 8.49 -2.85 5.75
C ALA A 288 7.60 -2.03 4.81
N PHE A 289 8.15 -0.94 4.29
CA PHE A 289 7.55 -0.11 3.25
C PHE A 289 8.46 0.08 2.04
N ARG A 290 9.66 -0.50 2.07
CA ARG A 290 10.53 -0.70 0.90
C ARG A 290 10.82 -2.17 0.65
N MET A 291 11.01 -2.51 -0.62
CA MET A 291 11.48 -3.80 -1.12
C MET A 291 12.42 -3.54 -2.29
N ASP A 292 13.59 -4.17 -2.31
CA ASP A 292 14.59 -3.98 -3.38
C ASP A 292 15.01 -2.52 -3.62
N GLY A 293 14.98 -1.71 -2.54
CA GLY A 293 15.36 -0.30 -2.57
C GLY A 293 14.24 0.65 -2.96
N ASP A 294 13.10 0.17 -3.46
CA ASP A 294 11.94 0.99 -3.84
C ASP A 294 10.81 0.91 -2.81
N TYR A 295 9.92 1.90 -2.78
CA TYR A 295 8.68 1.80 -2.00
C TYR A 295 7.83 0.62 -2.49
N LEU A 296 7.14 -0.03 -1.56
CA LEU A 296 6.14 -1.04 -1.91
C LEU A 296 5.02 -0.41 -2.74
N PRO A 297 4.53 -1.09 -3.80
CA PRO A 297 3.44 -0.58 -4.61
C PRO A 297 2.10 -0.58 -3.86
N LYS A 298 1.16 0.24 -4.34
CA LYS A 298 -0.21 0.31 -3.82
C LYS A 298 -0.96 -1.03 -3.87
N ASP A 299 -0.67 -1.85 -4.87
CA ASP A 299 -1.13 -3.24 -4.94
C ASP A 299 0.10 -4.16 -4.80
N PRO A 300 0.25 -4.91 -3.69
CA PRO A 300 -0.77 -5.10 -2.67
C PRO A 300 -0.88 -3.98 -1.64
N GLY A 301 0.13 -3.13 -1.43
CA GLY A 301 0.01 -2.03 -0.48
C GLY A 301 1.34 -1.61 0.12
N PHE A 302 1.34 -0.39 0.64
CA PHE A 302 2.56 0.33 1.02
C PHE A 302 3.29 -0.21 2.24
N ILE A 303 2.62 -0.98 3.11
CA ILE A 303 3.24 -1.55 4.33
C ILE A 303 2.93 -3.03 4.43
N ARG A 304 3.95 -3.81 4.82
CA ARG A 304 3.78 -5.18 5.27
C ARG A 304 4.59 -5.51 6.52
N THR A 305 4.19 -6.54 7.26
CA THR A 305 5.07 -7.14 8.28
C THR A 305 6.05 -8.11 7.64
N ILE A 306 7.28 -8.15 8.14
CA ILE A 306 8.27 -9.17 7.76
C ILE A 306 9.27 -9.32 8.90
N LYS A 307 9.79 -10.53 9.11
CA LYS A 307 10.94 -10.75 10.00
C LYS A 307 12.20 -10.70 9.15
N VAL A 308 13.22 -9.95 9.59
CA VAL A 308 14.48 -9.75 8.86
C VAL A 308 15.66 -9.94 9.79
N GLY A 309 16.81 -10.29 9.25
CA GLY A 309 18.03 -10.37 10.05
C GLY A 309 19.12 -11.22 9.42
N PRO A 310 20.30 -11.27 10.04
CA PRO A 310 21.47 -11.96 9.49
C PRO A 310 21.28 -13.48 9.36
N LYS A 311 20.29 -14.06 10.06
CA LYS A 311 19.95 -15.49 9.97
C LYS A 311 18.99 -15.82 8.83
N ASN A 312 18.62 -14.84 8.00
CA ASN A 312 17.66 -14.99 6.89
C ASN A 312 16.35 -15.67 7.35
N PRO A 313 15.65 -15.09 8.33
CA PRO A 313 14.43 -15.68 8.88
C PRO A 313 13.39 -15.92 7.79
N ASN A 314 12.66 -17.03 7.90
CA ASN A 314 11.57 -17.38 6.99
C ASN A 314 10.29 -17.62 7.78
N ILE A 315 9.34 -16.70 7.67
CA ILE A 315 8.05 -16.79 8.36
C ILE A 315 6.97 -17.40 7.47
N ASP A 316 5.86 -17.82 8.07
CA ASP A 316 4.68 -18.20 7.30
C ASP A 316 4.04 -16.97 6.65
N GLY A 317 3.48 -17.15 5.46
CA GLY A 317 2.98 -16.04 4.64
C GLY A 317 1.84 -15.26 5.29
N HIS A 318 1.01 -15.90 6.11
CA HIS A 318 -0.05 -15.22 6.87
C HIS A 318 0.51 -14.27 7.95
N LEU A 319 1.78 -14.42 8.32
CA LEU A 319 2.53 -13.53 9.21
C LEU A 319 3.29 -12.43 8.46
N SER A 320 3.18 -12.41 7.14
CA SER A 320 3.65 -11.31 6.35
C SER A 320 2.47 -10.50 5.83
N VAL A 321 1.72 -9.96 6.79
CA VAL A 321 0.49 -9.18 6.56
C VAL A 321 0.83 -8.02 5.62
N LYS A 322 0.10 -7.91 4.53
CA LYS A 322 0.28 -6.87 3.50
C LYS A 322 -0.85 -5.85 3.58
N MET A 323 -0.72 -4.73 2.86
CA MET A 323 -1.71 -3.65 2.83
C MET A 323 -2.06 -3.06 4.21
N ILE A 324 -1.13 -3.12 5.16
CA ILE A 324 -1.40 -2.66 6.54
C ILE A 324 -1.74 -1.18 6.50
N LYS A 325 -2.95 -0.83 6.95
CA LYS A 325 -3.40 0.56 7.12
C LYS A 325 -3.36 0.99 8.58
N ARG A 326 -3.71 0.07 9.49
CA ARG A 326 -3.86 0.39 10.91
C ARG A 326 -3.28 -0.70 11.77
N ILE A 327 -2.62 -0.32 12.86
CA ILE A 327 -2.15 -1.20 13.92
C ILE A 327 -2.93 -0.87 15.20
N VAL A 328 -3.55 -1.86 15.81
CA VAL A 328 -4.26 -1.73 17.08
C VAL A 328 -3.55 -2.57 18.12
N VAL A 329 -3.10 -1.95 19.22
CA VAL A 329 -2.46 -2.64 20.32
C VAL A 329 -3.31 -2.55 21.57
N LYS A 330 -3.51 -3.70 22.24
CA LYS A 330 -4.22 -3.79 23.51
C LYS A 330 -3.41 -4.60 24.50
N GLU A 331 -3.17 -4.01 25.67
CA GLU A 331 -2.47 -4.65 26.78
C GLU A 331 -3.20 -5.89 27.29
N LYS A 332 -2.44 -6.98 27.46
CA LYS A 332 -2.90 -8.24 28.10
C LYS A 332 -4.21 -8.80 27.52
N ASP A 333 -4.50 -8.51 26.25
CA ASP A 333 -5.72 -8.93 25.55
C ASP A 333 -5.49 -10.20 24.71
N PHE A 334 -4.24 -10.64 24.53
CA PHE A 334 -3.96 -11.81 23.72
C PHE A 334 -4.33 -13.11 24.46
N LYS A 335 -5.25 -13.87 23.85
CA LYS A 335 -5.63 -15.21 24.31
C LYS A 335 -5.32 -16.21 23.21
N ASP A 336 -4.36 -17.11 23.47
CA ASP A 336 -3.99 -18.16 22.53
C ASP A 336 -4.94 -19.36 22.60
N PHE A 337 -5.02 -20.13 21.52
CA PHE A 337 -5.73 -21.41 21.48
C PHE A 337 -5.28 -22.29 20.32
N LYS A 338 -5.70 -23.55 20.37
CA LYS A 338 -5.53 -24.52 19.28
C LYS A 338 -6.86 -25.19 18.97
N LEU A 339 -7.05 -25.57 17.70
CA LEU A 339 -8.18 -26.39 17.26
C LEU A 339 -7.61 -27.68 16.66
N THR A 340 -8.01 -28.82 17.21
CA THR A 340 -7.63 -30.14 16.66
C THR A 340 -8.73 -30.66 15.74
N LEU A 341 -8.37 -31.03 14.51
CA LEU A 341 -9.26 -31.64 13.54
C LEU A 341 -8.75 -33.04 13.21
N SER A 342 -9.59 -34.05 13.31
CA SER A 342 -9.22 -35.45 13.07
C SER A 342 -10.21 -36.17 12.18
N GLY A 343 -9.72 -37.04 11.29
CA GLY A 343 -10.51 -37.78 10.32
C GLY A 343 -9.62 -38.73 9.53
N LYS A 344 -9.55 -38.56 8.20
CA LYS A 344 -8.56 -39.27 7.36
C LYS A 344 -7.13 -38.83 7.67
N ARG A 345 -6.96 -37.65 8.27
CA ARG A 345 -5.72 -37.15 8.88
C ARG A 345 -6.04 -36.40 10.17
N THR A 346 -5.02 -36.15 10.98
CA THR A 346 -5.14 -35.32 12.18
C THR A 346 -4.25 -34.10 12.05
N GLU A 347 -4.83 -32.92 12.23
CA GLU A 347 -4.16 -31.63 12.21
C GLU A 347 -4.48 -30.87 13.50
N THR A 348 -3.52 -30.10 14.02
CA THR A 348 -3.81 -29.12 15.08
C THR A 348 -3.37 -27.76 14.59
N ILE A 349 -4.36 -26.90 14.32
CA ILE A 349 -4.12 -25.53 13.86
C ILE A 349 -4.12 -24.57 15.04
N ASP A 350 -3.25 -23.57 14.99
CA ASP A 350 -3.14 -22.54 16.00
C ASP A 350 -4.13 -21.38 15.76
N ARG A 351 -4.23 -20.48 16.74
CA ARG A 351 -5.03 -19.27 16.64
C ARG A 351 -4.72 -18.45 15.38
N SER A 352 -3.45 -18.30 15.00
CA SER A 352 -3.03 -17.47 13.86
C SER A 352 -3.56 -18.04 12.55
N THR A 353 -3.50 -19.36 12.41
CA THR A 353 -4.06 -20.08 11.26
C THR A 353 -5.57 -19.92 11.20
N VAL A 354 -6.27 -20.08 12.33
CA VAL A 354 -7.73 -19.87 12.40
C VAL A 354 -8.10 -18.42 12.07
N GLN A 355 -7.40 -17.43 12.62
CA GLN A 355 -7.64 -16.02 12.31
C GLN A 355 -7.39 -15.74 10.82
N SER A 356 -6.36 -16.34 10.22
CA SER A 356 -6.12 -16.23 8.79
C SER A 356 -7.29 -16.81 7.97
N CYS A 357 -7.87 -17.94 8.39
CA CYS A 357 -9.08 -18.49 7.75
C CYS A 357 -10.26 -17.53 7.88
N VAL A 358 -10.48 -16.93 9.06
CA VAL A 358 -11.53 -15.92 9.28
C VAL A 358 -11.31 -14.69 8.41
N SER A 359 -10.07 -14.22 8.23
CA SER A 359 -9.79 -13.05 7.40
C SER A 359 -9.95 -13.34 5.90
N CYS A 360 -9.50 -14.51 5.41
CA CYS A 360 -9.59 -14.89 3.99
C CYS A 360 -10.99 -15.37 3.56
N HIS A 361 -11.74 -15.97 4.48
CA HIS A 361 -13.05 -16.59 4.23
C HIS A 361 -14.11 -16.01 5.17
N ARG A 362 -14.00 -14.70 5.43
CA ARG A 362 -14.84 -13.98 6.39
C ARG A 362 -16.31 -14.22 6.11
N ARG A 363 -17.00 -14.76 7.10
CA ARG A 363 -18.45 -14.87 7.12
C ARG A 363 -19.00 -14.23 8.37
N GLU A 364 -20.00 -13.38 8.16
CA GLU A 364 -20.82 -12.80 9.21
C GLU A 364 -22.20 -13.46 9.19
N VAL A 365 -22.69 -13.87 10.36
CA VAL A 365 -24.01 -14.52 10.51
C VAL A 365 -24.81 -13.86 11.63
N ASN A 366 -26.13 -13.76 11.43
CA ASN A 366 -27.05 -13.32 12.46
C ASN A 366 -27.61 -14.53 13.21
N PHE A 367 -27.08 -14.78 14.41
CA PHE A 367 -27.43 -15.93 15.23
C PHE A 367 -28.63 -15.59 16.12
N GLU A 368 -29.66 -16.44 16.09
CA GLU A 368 -30.83 -16.33 16.97
C GLU A 368 -31.24 -17.71 17.51
N ARG A 369 -31.17 -17.89 18.84
CA ARG A 369 -31.57 -19.14 19.49
C ARG A 369 -31.80 -18.95 20.99
N LYS A 370 -32.91 -19.49 21.52
CA LYS A 370 -33.19 -19.53 22.98
C LYS A 370 -32.99 -18.16 23.67
N GLY A 371 -33.47 -17.09 23.04
CA GLY A 371 -33.35 -15.73 23.56
C GLY A 371 -31.99 -15.06 23.37
N ILE A 372 -31.02 -15.73 22.75
CA ILE A 372 -29.75 -15.14 22.32
C ILE A 372 -29.97 -14.57 20.91
N SER A 373 -29.62 -13.30 20.72
CA SER A 373 -29.52 -12.65 19.41
C SER A 373 -28.19 -11.90 19.34
N ALA A 374 -27.32 -12.26 18.40
CA ALA A 374 -26.01 -11.64 18.23
C ALA A 374 -25.47 -11.85 16.81
N THR A 375 -24.56 -10.96 16.40
CA THR A 375 -23.82 -11.11 15.15
C THR A 375 -22.49 -11.78 15.43
N TYR A 376 -22.21 -12.87 14.73
CA TYR A 376 -20.93 -13.58 14.83
C TYR A 376 -20.15 -13.45 13.53
N VAL A 377 -18.83 -13.34 13.66
CA VAL A 377 -17.90 -13.37 12.53
C VAL A 377 -16.94 -14.53 12.71
N GLY A 378 -16.73 -15.28 11.64
CA GLY A 378 -15.88 -16.46 11.61
C GLY A 378 -15.61 -16.91 10.19
N PHE A 379 -15.39 -18.22 10.02
CA PHE A 379 -15.27 -18.85 8.70
C PHE A 379 -16.19 -20.07 8.59
N PRO A 380 -16.64 -20.44 7.38
CA PRO A 380 -17.52 -21.58 7.16
C PRO A 380 -16.99 -22.89 7.73
N LEU A 381 -17.82 -23.64 8.47
CA LEU A 381 -17.47 -24.93 9.06
C LEU A 381 -16.99 -25.92 7.99
N ARG A 382 -17.60 -25.92 6.80
CA ARG A 382 -17.21 -26.82 5.70
C ARG A 382 -15.75 -26.65 5.29
N LEU A 383 -15.19 -25.44 5.38
CA LEU A 383 -13.79 -25.18 5.05
C LEU A 383 -12.85 -25.70 6.15
N ALA A 384 -13.32 -25.75 7.40
CA ALA A 384 -12.57 -26.38 8.48
C ALA A 384 -12.43 -27.90 8.25
N LEU A 385 -13.48 -28.56 7.73
CA LEU A 385 -13.46 -30.02 7.51
C LEU A 385 -12.33 -30.47 6.58
N ALA A 386 -11.89 -29.58 5.67
CA ALA A 386 -10.79 -29.82 4.74
C ALA A 386 -9.48 -30.23 5.42
N TYR A 387 -9.23 -29.74 6.63
CA TYR A 387 -8.05 -30.11 7.43
C TYR A 387 -8.03 -31.58 7.87
N ALA A 388 -9.15 -32.30 7.76
CA ALA A 388 -9.30 -33.67 8.23
C ALA A 388 -9.93 -34.62 7.20
N ASP A 389 -10.59 -34.13 6.15
CA ASP A 389 -11.30 -34.96 5.17
C ASP A 389 -10.52 -35.32 3.89
N ASP A 390 -9.42 -34.62 3.62
CA ASP A 390 -8.50 -34.91 2.51
C ASP A 390 -7.10 -35.27 3.05
N PRO A 391 -6.61 -36.51 2.85
CA PRO A 391 -5.27 -36.90 3.31
C PRO A 391 -4.15 -36.12 2.62
N LEU A 392 -4.40 -35.48 1.46
CA LEU A 392 -3.44 -34.67 0.72
C LEU A 392 -3.58 -33.16 0.98
N TYR A 393 -4.44 -32.75 1.92
CA TYR A 393 -4.78 -31.35 2.13
C TYR A 393 -3.54 -30.46 2.28
N ALA A 394 -3.42 -29.49 1.38
CA ALA A 394 -2.38 -28.47 1.37
C ALA A 394 -3.07 -27.12 1.07
N PRO A 395 -3.42 -26.34 2.11
CA PRO A 395 -4.26 -25.16 1.92
C PRO A 395 -3.66 -24.22 0.87
N HIS A 396 -4.48 -23.72 -0.04
CA HIS A 396 -4.09 -22.79 -1.12
C HIS A 396 -3.11 -23.33 -2.19
N ARG A 397 -2.75 -24.62 -2.17
CA ARG A 397 -1.99 -25.23 -3.28
C ARG A 397 -2.91 -25.48 -4.48
N GLN A 398 -2.50 -25.03 -5.66
CA GLN A 398 -3.27 -25.16 -6.91
C GLN A 398 -3.01 -26.51 -7.62
N ALA A 399 -3.22 -27.62 -6.92
CA ALA A 399 -3.09 -28.96 -7.49
C ALA A 399 -4.46 -29.65 -7.49
N THR A 400 -4.84 -30.30 -8.59
CA THR A 400 -6.18 -30.87 -8.78
C THR A 400 -6.53 -31.98 -7.78
N GLU A 401 -5.53 -32.65 -7.26
CA GLU A 401 -5.61 -33.71 -6.25
C GLU A 401 -5.72 -33.17 -4.81
N VAL A 402 -5.49 -31.87 -4.60
CA VAL A 402 -5.62 -31.21 -3.30
C VAL A 402 -7.01 -30.58 -3.22
N LEU A 403 -7.83 -31.05 -2.29
CA LEU A 403 -9.19 -30.59 -2.15
C LEU A 403 -9.24 -29.45 -1.13
N ALA A 404 -9.94 -28.38 -1.46
CA ALA A 404 -10.29 -27.36 -0.45
C ALA A 404 -11.37 -27.86 0.54
N TYR A 405 -11.99 -29.00 0.24
CA TYR A 405 -13.01 -29.73 0.99
C TYR A 405 -13.46 -30.96 0.17
N ASP A 406 -13.55 -32.16 0.76
CA ASP A 406 -13.99 -33.37 0.07
C ASP A 406 -15.53 -33.43 -0.06
N LYS A 407 -16.06 -32.73 -1.06
CA LYS A 407 -17.50 -32.69 -1.38
C LYS A 407 -18.10 -34.07 -1.62
N ALA A 408 -17.35 -34.99 -2.24
CA ALA A 408 -17.86 -36.32 -2.55
C ALA A 408 -18.07 -37.13 -1.27
N ALA A 409 -17.09 -37.13 -0.36
CA ALA A 409 -17.24 -37.77 0.94
C ALA A 409 -18.33 -37.10 1.78
N ALA A 410 -18.44 -35.77 1.74
CA ALA A 410 -19.47 -35.08 2.50
C ALA A 410 -20.89 -35.41 2.03
N ARG A 411 -21.10 -35.55 0.72
CA ARG A 411 -22.37 -36.00 0.14
C ARG A 411 -22.68 -37.46 0.45
N ALA A 412 -21.65 -38.30 0.64
CA ALA A 412 -21.83 -39.68 1.08
C ALA A 412 -22.36 -39.76 2.52
N GLY A 413 -22.05 -38.79 3.38
CA GLY A 413 -22.70 -38.62 4.68
C GLY A 413 -21.92 -39.16 5.88
N TYR A 414 -20.69 -38.67 6.09
CA TYR A 414 -19.93 -38.95 7.32
C TYR A 414 -20.46 -38.16 8.52
N LYS A 415 -20.11 -38.59 9.73
CA LYS A 415 -20.49 -37.86 10.96
C LYS A 415 -19.41 -36.85 11.35
N VAL A 416 -19.86 -35.66 11.74
CA VAL A 416 -19.01 -34.56 12.21
C VAL A 416 -19.32 -34.32 13.68
N ASP A 417 -18.41 -34.72 14.56
CA ASP A 417 -18.50 -34.47 15.98
C ASP A 417 -17.77 -33.16 16.31
N ILE A 418 -18.50 -32.12 16.70
CA ILE A 418 -17.98 -30.86 17.22
C ILE A 418 -17.94 -30.96 18.74
N VAL A 419 -16.75 -30.87 19.33
CA VAL A 419 -16.50 -31.14 20.74
C VAL A 419 -16.03 -29.86 21.44
N ALA A 420 -16.74 -29.49 22.50
CA ALA A 420 -16.38 -28.39 23.38
C ALA A 420 -15.38 -28.81 24.46
N GLU A 421 -14.68 -27.85 25.06
CA GLU A 421 -13.73 -28.06 26.17
C GLU A 421 -14.35 -28.78 27.38
N ASP A 422 -15.65 -28.56 27.64
CA ASP A 422 -16.39 -29.19 28.75
C ASP A 422 -16.86 -30.63 28.45
N GLY A 423 -16.51 -31.16 27.27
CA GLY A 423 -16.92 -32.47 26.79
C GLY A 423 -18.31 -32.51 26.15
N PHE A 424 -19.03 -31.39 26.08
CA PHE A 424 -20.26 -31.31 25.28
C PHE A 424 -19.95 -31.64 23.82
N LYS A 425 -20.80 -32.46 23.20
CA LYS A 425 -20.63 -32.92 21.83
C LYS A 425 -21.90 -32.72 21.02
N LEU A 426 -21.76 -32.07 19.87
CA LEU A 426 -22.76 -32.05 18.82
C LEU A 426 -22.30 -32.94 17.67
N THR A 427 -23.14 -33.89 17.25
CA THR A 427 -22.89 -34.70 16.05
C THR A 427 -23.81 -34.23 14.93
N LEU A 428 -23.21 -33.81 13.81
CA LEU A 428 -23.90 -33.45 12.58
C LEU A 428 -23.64 -34.49 11.48
N ASP A 429 -24.56 -34.57 10.53
CA ASP A 429 -24.34 -35.28 9.27
C ASP A 429 -23.66 -34.33 8.28
N SER A 430 -22.60 -34.76 7.61
CA SER A 430 -21.84 -33.91 6.68
C SER A 430 -22.69 -33.37 5.53
N ARG A 431 -23.79 -34.04 5.15
CA ARG A 431 -24.74 -33.56 4.13
C ARG A 431 -25.47 -32.29 4.54
N ALA A 432 -25.61 -32.03 5.84
CA ALA A 432 -26.19 -30.79 6.34
C ALA A 432 -25.19 -29.63 6.42
N ILE A 433 -23.91 -29.90 6.13
CA ILE A 433 -22.81 -28.92 6.09
C ILE A 433 -22.35 -28.68 4.64
N ASP A 434 -22.55 -29.66 3.73
CA ASP A 434 -22.17 -29.54 2.32
C ASP A 434 -22.80 -28.29 1.69
N ALA A 435 -21.94 -27.48 1.06
CA ALA A 435 -22.29 -26.21 0.43
C ALA A 435 -22.99 -25.17 1.32
N ASP A 436 -23.00 -25.35 2.65
CA ASP A 436 -23.52 -24.36 3.60
C ASP A 436 -22.38 -23.48 4.12
N ASP A 437 -22.38 -22.20 3.71
CA ASP A 437 -21.45 -21.18 4.18
C ASP A 437 -21.95 -20.41 5.41
N ASP A 438 -23.17 -20.69 5.84
CA ASP A 438 -23.87 -20.00 6.91
C ASP A 438 -23.83 -20.75 8.25
N ILE A 439 -23.23 -21.94 8.29
CA ILE A 439 -22.77 -22.59 9.52
C ILE A 439 -21.27 -22.30 9.68
N ILE A 440 -20.90 -21.58 10.73
CA ILE A 440 -19.54 -21.06 10.90
C ILE A 440 -18.91 -21.48 12.22
N LEU A 441 -17.58 -21.50 12.25
CA LEU A 441 -16.80 -21.38 13.48
C LEU A 441 -16.54 -19.89 13.75
N GLY A 442 -17.34 -19.31 14.64
CA GLY A 442 -17.24 -17.92 15.06
C GLY A 442 -16.04 -17.66 15.96
N MET A 443 -15.31 -16.58 15.69
CA MET A 443 -14.18 -16.09 16.47
C MET A 443 -14.45 -14.70 17.09
N TYR A 444 -15.40 -13.96 16.53
CA TYR A 444 -15.83 -12.67 17.05
C TYR A 444 -17.36 -12.64 17.23
N LYS A 445 -17.80 -11.88 18.22
CA LYS A 445 -19.21 -11.62 18.52
C LYS A 445 -19.41 -10.12 18.70
N ASN A 446 -20.36 -9.54 17.99
CA ASN A 446 -20.69 -8.12 18.03
C ASN A 446 -19.46 -7.20 17.84
N GLY A 447 -18.56 -7.58 16.92
CA GLY A 447 -17.37 -6.80 16.57
C GLY A 447 -16.19 -6.92 17.55
N VAL A 448 -16.28 -7.75 18.59
CA VAL A 448 -15.19 -8.01 19.54
C VAL A 448 -14.89 -9.51 19.66
N GLY A 449 -13.74 -9.86 20.25
CA GLY A 449 -13.39 -11.26 20.53
C GLY A 449 -14.41 -11.93 21.45
N LEU A 450 -14.49 -13.26 21.39
CA LEU A 450 -15.39 -14.02 22.25
C LEU A 450 -15.07 -13.84 23.75
N ALA A 451 -16.12 -13.75 24.56
CA ALA A 451 -16.01 -13.76 26.02
C ALA A 451 -15.58 -15.15 26.53
N ASP A 452 -15.13 -15.24 27.78
CA ASP A 452 -14.55 -16.46 28.37
C ASP A 452 -15.51 -17.66 28.40
N ASP A 453 -16.82 -17.44 28.34
CA ASP A 453 -17.81 -18.52 28.27
C ASP A 453 -18.00 -19.09 26.86
N GLU A 454 -17.49 -18.41 25.82
CA GLU A 454 -17.59 -18.81 24.41
C GLU A 454 -16.25 -19.08 23.73
N PHE A 455 -15.16 -18.45 24.21
CA PHE A 455 -13.79 -18.63 23.74
C PHE A 455 -13.34 -20.11 23.85
N PRO A 456 -12.56 -20.66 22.90
CA PRO A 456 -11.90 -19.96 21.78
C PRO A 456 -12.74 -19.79 20.51
N LEU A 457 -13.69 -20.69 20.27
CA LEU A 457 -14.52 -20.69 19.07
C LEU A 457 -15.95 -21.11 19.41
N ALA A 458 -16.92 -20.54 18.70
CA ALA A 458 -18.32 -20.91 18.83
C ALA A 458 -18.86 -21.45 17.50
N LEU A 459 -19.44 -22.66 17.52
CA LEU A 459 -20.25 -23.13 16.40
C LEU A 459 -21.60 -22.40 16.44
N VAL A 460 -21.83 -21.57 15.43
CA VAL A 460 -23.02 -20.74 15.27
C VAL A 460 -23.43 -20.74 13.80
N TRP A 461 -24.63 -20.27 13.52
CA TRP A 461 -25.16 -20.24 12.16
C TRP A 461 -26.09 -19.05 11.95
N ASP A 462 -26.33 -18.71 10.68
CA ASP A 462 -27.32 -17.70 10.34
C ASP A 462 -28.73 -18.25 10.59
N LYS A 463 -29.62 -17.42 11.16
CA LYS A 463 -31.02 -17.79 11.47
C LYS A 463 -31.71 -18.58 10.35
N LYS A 464 -31.44 -18.26 9.08
CA LYS A 464 -32.03 -19.00 7.94
C LYS A 464 -31.55 -20.46 7.83
N SER A 465 -30.33 -20.78 8.23
CA SER A 465 -29.78 -22.15 8.20
C SER A 465 -30.39 -23.05 9.27
N SER A 466 -30.80 -22.52 10.43
CA SER A 466 -31.52 -23.33 11.44
C SER A 466 -32.81 -23.93 10.91
N ALA A 467 -33.49 -23.24 9.99
CA ALA A 467 -34.75 -23.73 9.44
C ALA A 467 -34.54 -25.01 8.59
N ALA A 468 -33.36 -25.17 8.00
CA ALA A 468 -33.01 -26.34 7.20
C ALA A 468 -32.46 -27.50 8.06
N ASN A 469 -32.02 -27.24 9.30
CA ASN A 469 -31.46 -28.25 10.20
C ASN A 469 -31.94 -28.05 11.65
N PRO A 470 -33.10 -28.64 12.02
CA PRO A 470 -33.70 -28.44 13.34
C PRO A 470 -32.86 -29.02 14.49
N ASP A 471 -31.93 -29.93 14.20
CA ASP A 471 -31.07 -30.57 15.18
C ASP A 471 -29.80 -29.76 15.51
N LEU A 472 -29.55 -28.64 14.80
CA LEU A 472 -28.44 -27.75 15.11
C LEU A 472 -28.49 -27.32 16.58
N LYS A 473 -27.32 -27.30 17.23
CA LYS A 473 -27.13 -26.74 18.56
C LYS A 473 -25.90 -25.85 18.53
N ASN A 474 -25.93 -24.74 19.25
CA ASN A 474 -24.73 -23.92 19.39
C ASN A 474 -23.73 -24.68 20.26
N VAL A 475 -22.47 -24.67 19.85
CA VAL A 475 -21.36 -25.23 20.62
C VAL A 475 -20.49 -24.06 21.00
N LYS A 476 -20.32 -23.84 22.30
CA LYS A 476 -19.38 -22.84 22.83
C LYS A 476 -18.05 -23.54 23.14
N LYS A 477 -16.94 -22.80 23.17
CA LYS A 477 -15.63 -23.35 23.55
C LYS A 477 -15.22 -24.56 22.71
N THR A 478 -15.45 -24.51 21.41
CA THR A 478 -15.11 -25.62 20.50
C THR A 478 -13.59 -25.85 20.52
N ALA A 479 -13.18 -27.05 20.94
CA ALA A 479 -11.78 -27.44 21.07
C ALA A 479 -11.32 -28.44 20.00
N SER A 480 -12.24 -29.29 19.51
CA SER A 480 -11.92 -30.24 18.45
C SER A 480 -13.09 -30.58 17.55
N ILE A 481 -12.75 -31.06 16.35
CA ILE A 481 -13.69 -31.57 15.34
C ILE A 481 -13.23 -32.96 14.89
N VAL A 482 -14.12 -33.95 14.97
CA VAL A 482 -13.82 -35.34 14.61
C VAL A 482 -14.75 -35.80 13.48
N LEU A 483 -14.16 -36.20 12.35
CA LEU A 483 -14.85 -36.73 11.18
C LEU A 483 -14.83 -38.26 11.25
N ARG A 484 -16.00 -38.88 11.16
CA ARG A 484 -16.20 -40.34 11.22
C ARG A 484 -16.85 -40.80 9.93
N PHE A 485 -16.00 -41.27 9.00
CA PHE A 485 -16.35 -41.70 7.64
C PHE A 485 -17.15 -42.99 7.61
#